data_AF-A0A699QBA9-F1
#
_entry.id   AF-A0A699QBA9-F1
#
_cell.length_a   1.000
_cell.length_b   1.000
_cell.length_c   1.000
_cell.angle_alpha   90.00
_cell.angle_beta   90.00
_cell.angle_gamma   90.00
#
_symmetry.space_group_name_H-M   'P 1'
#
loop_
_entity.id
_entity.type
_entity.pdbx_description
1 polymer ?
#
loop_
_entity_poly.entity_id
_entity_poly.type
_entity_poly.pdbx_seq_one_letter_code
_entity_poly.pdbx_strand_id
1 'polypeptide(L)'
;MAPRRTTRSTADQETVNATTVTNAQLQAMINQGVTAALAARDALRSTNGDDSHNSKTGVRRMERATCECTYTDFLKCQPLPFKGTEGVASLSQWKLEMELWDLKVKGTDLASYTQRYQELALLCGRMFFEESDKIEKYVGGLPDMIHGSVLASKPKTMQEAIEIATELMDKKLRTFAERETASKRKFENTSRNTQNQQQHSNIRQNTGRVYTAAFGEKKQ
;
A
#
# COMPACT_ATOMS: atom_id res chain seq x y z
N MET A 1 -29.84 71.70 -43.99
CA MET A 1 -29.87 70.64 -42.96
C MET A 1 -29.79 69.30 -43.67
N ALA A 2 -28.80 68.47 -43.34
CA ALA A 2 -28.58 67.17 -43.98
C ALA A 2 -29.24 66.02 -43.17
N PRO A 3 -29.76 64.95 -43.80
CA PRO A 3 -30.39 63.85 -43.08
C PRO A 3 -29.34 62.92 -42.43
N ARG A 4 -29.55 62.61 -41.15
CA ARG A 4 -28.68 61.77 -40.32
C ARG A 4 -28.94 60.28 -40.64
N ARG A 5 -27.92 59.53 -41.05
CA ARG A 5 -27.97 58.06 -41.19
C ARG A 5 -27.77 57.41 -39.81
N THR A 6 -28.67 56.51 -39.44
CA THR A 6 -28.51 55.61 -38.28
C THR A 6 -28.26 54.21 -38.79
N THR A 7 -27.06 53.68 -38.55
CA THR A 7 -26.67 52.29 -38.80
C THR A 7 -27.13 51.41 -37.63
N ARG A 8 -27.99 50.42 -37.91
CA ARG A 8 -28.38 49.37 -36.97
C ARG A 8 -27.35 48.24 -37.07
N SER A 9 -26.63 47.99 -35.98
CA SER A 9 -25.76 46.83 -35.85
C SER A 9 -26.61 45.58 -35.58
N THR A 10 -26.53 44.59 -36.46
CA THR A 10 -27.09 43.24 -36.24
C THR A 10 -25.96 42.39 -35.67
N ALA A 11 -26.06 42.01 -34.41
CA ALA A 11 -25.21 40.99 -33.82
C ALA A 11 -25.81 39.63 -34.16
N ASP A 12 -25.08 38.83 -34.94
CA ASP A 12 -25.41 37.43 -35.18
C ASP A 12 -25.28 36.64 -33.87
N GLN A 13 -26.38 36.01 -33.46
CA GLN A 13 -26.45 35.23 -32.23
C GLN A 13 -26.06 33.78 -32.56
N GLU A 14 -24.83 33.42 -32.21
CA GLU A 14 -24.29 32.07 -32.38
C GLU A 14 -25.07 31.10 -31.47
N THR A 15 -25.79 30.16 -32.08
CA THR A 15 -26.60 29.16 -31.37
C THR A 15 -25.68 28.05 -30.88
N VAL A 16 -25.27 28.11 -29.61
CA VAL A 16 -24.58 27.02 -28.94
C VAL A 16 -25.59 25.91 -28.67
N ASN A 17 -25.54 24.83 -29.45
CA ASN A 17 -26.36 23.64 -29.25
C ASN A 17 -25.94 22.94 -27.96
N ALA A 18 -26.56 23.31 -26.83
CA ALA A 18 -26.42 22.60 -25.58
C ALA A 18 -27.01 21.20 -25.74
N THR A 19 -26.15 20.18 -25.76
CA THR A 19 -26.58 18.78 -25.75
C THR A 19 -27.20 18.51 -24.37
N THR A 20 -28.52 18.56 -24.30
CA THR A 20 -29.28 18.26 -23.08
C THR A 20 -29.18 16.77 -22.80
N VAL A 21 -28.32 16.40 -21.84
CA VAL A 21 -28.27 15.05 -21.31
C VAL A 21 -29.57 14.81 -20.53
N THR A 22 -30.35 13.84 -20.99
CA THR A 22 -31.64 13.50 -20.38
C THR A 22 -31.44 12.74 -19.09
N ASN A 23 -32.40 12.85 -18.15
CA ASN A 23 -32.37 12.08 -16.90
C ASN A 23 -32.26 10.57 -17.14
N ALA A 24 -32.83 10.06 -18.24
CA ALA A 24 -32.71 8.67 -18.65
C ALA A 24 -31.27 8.28 -19.01
N GLN A 25 -30.52 9.16 -19.69
CA GLN A 25 -29.11 8.94 -20.00
C GLN A 25 -28.25 8.93 -18.74
N LEU A 26 -28.51 9.86 -17.81
CA LEU A 26 -27.86 9.85 -16.49
C LEU A 26 -28.14 8.55 -15.73
N GLN A 27 -29.39 8.10 -15.69
CA GLN A 27 -29.77 6.85 -15.03
C GLN A 27 -29.09 5.64 -15.68
N ALA A 28 -28.99 5.63 -17.01
CA ALA A 28 -28.30 4.57 -17.75
C ALA A 28 -26.80 4.53 -17.42
N MET A 29 -26.12 5.69 -17.33
CA MET A 29 -24.71 5.76 -16.95
C MET A 29 -24.47 5.28 -15.51
N ILE A 30 -25.37 5.63 -14.58
CA ILE A 30 -25.30 5.17 -13.18
C ILE A 30 -25.47 3.65 -13.12
N ASN A 31 -26.50 3.12 -13.78
CA ASN A 31 -26.75 1.68 -13.81
C ASN A 31 -25.56 0.92 -14.41
N GLN A 32 -24.97 1.44 -15.50
CA GLN A 32 -23.78 0.86 -16.13
C GLN A 32 -22.58 0.85 -15.18
N GLY A 33 -22.34 1.95 -14.45
CA GLY A 33 -21.28 2.03 -13.44
C GLY A 33 -21.47 1.04 -12.28
N VAL A 34 -22.70 0.90 -11.79
CA VAL A 34 -23.05 -0.03 -10.70
C VAL A 34 -22.87 -1.49 -11.15
N THR A 35 -23.34 -1.84 -12.35
CA THR A 35 -23.17 -3.19 -12.91
C THR A 35 -21.69 -3.54 -13.09
N ALA A 36 -20.87 -2.61 -13.59
CA ALA A 36 -19.43 -2.82 -13.75
C ALA A 36 -18.71 -3.04 -12.41
N ALA A 37 -19.06 -2.27 -11.38
CA ALA A 37 -18.47 -2.42 -10.05
C ALA A 37 -18.85 -3.75 -9.37
N LEU A 38 -20.10 -4.19 -9.52
CA LEU A 38 -20.56 -5.48 -8.99
C LEU A 38 -19.84 -6.65 -9.67
N ALA A 39 -19.71 -6.60 -11.01
CA ALA A 39 -18.99 -7.63 -11.75
C ALA A 39 -17.51 -7.73 -11.34
N ALA A 40 -16.83 -6.59 -11.13
CA ALA A 40 -15.44 -6.57 -10.67
C ALA A 40 -15.26 -7.16 -9.26
N ARG A 41 -16.21 -6.88 -8.35
CA ARG A 41 -16.21 -7.45 -6.99
C ARG A 41 -16.40 -8.97 -7.01
N ASP A 42 -17.33 -9.46 -7.83
CA ASP A 42 -17.63 -10.89 -7.91
C ASP A 42 -16.46 -11.69 -8.56
N ALA A 43 -15.74 -11.08 -9.51
CA ALA A 43 -14.50 -11.63 -10.06
C ALA A 43 -13.38 -11.76 -9.01
N LEU A 44 -13.24 -10.78 -8.11
CA LEU A 44 -12.29 -10.86 -6.99
C LEU A 44 -12.65 -11.97 -5.99
N ARG A 45 -13.96 -12.20 -5.76
CA ARG A 45 -14.45 -13.24 -4.83
C ARG A 45 -14.22 -14.65 -5.35
N SER A 46 -14.23 -14.89 -6.66
CA SER A 46 -14.06 -16.23 -7.24
C SER A 46 -12.61 -16.73 -7.26
N THR A 47 -11.63 -15.93 -6.84
CA THR A 47 -10.20 -16.33 -6.81
C THR A 47 -9.82 -17.05 -5.51
N ASN A 48 -10.65 -16.99 -4.47
CA ASN A 48 -10.36 -17.59 -3.16
C ASN A 48 -11.04 -18.95 -2.97
N GLY A 49 -11.11 -19.74 -4.04
CA GLY A 49 -11.56 -21.11 -3.99
C GLY A 49 -10.44 -22.04 -3.58
N ASP A 50 -10.63 -22.68 -2.43
CA ASP A 50 -9.92 -23.86 -1.91
C ASP A 50 -8.73 -23.60 -0.97
N ASP A 51 -9.04 -23.36 0.31
CA ASP A 51 -8.11 -23.68 1.41
C ASP A 51 -8.89 -24.36 2.55
N SER A 52 -8.89 -25.69 2.52
CA SER A 52 -9.34 -26.50 3.65
C SER A 52 -8.28 -26.44 4.76
N HIS A 53 -8.64 -25.89 5.92
CA HIS A 53 -7.76 -25.90 7.09
C HIS A 53 -8.44 -26.50 8.31
N ASN A 54 -8.07 -27.75 8.61
CA ASN A 54 -8.03 -28.26 9.98
C ASN A 54 -6.66 -27.90 10.57
N SER A 55 -6.61 -26.94 11.49
CA SER A 55 -5.61 -26.93 12.57
C SER A 55 -6.03 -25.97 13.69
N LYS A 56 -6.51 -26.61 14.76
CA LYS A 56 -6.64 -26.11 16.12
C LYS A 56 -5.28 -25.58 16.61
N THR A 57 -5.18 -24.28 16.95
CA THR A 57 -4.46 -23.72 18.15
C THR A 57 -4.43 -22.18 18.11
N GLY A 58 -4.99 -21.56 19.16
CA GLY A 58 -4.44 -20.39 19.87
C GLY A 58 -4.26 -19.04 19.14
N VAL A 59 -5.09 -18.07 19.55
CA VAL A 59 -5.08 -16.64 19.17
C VAL A 59 -5.69 -16.34 17.80
N ARG A 60 -7.02 -16.15 17.80
CA ARG A 60 -7.75 -15.60 16.65
C ARG A 60 -7.33 -14.15 16.43
N ARG A 61 -6.26 -13.95 15.63
CA ARG A 61 -6.11 -12.74 14.84
C ARG A 61 -7.30 -12.72 13.88
N MET A 62 -8.19 -11.75 14.02
CA MET A 62 -9.13 -11.42 12.96
C MET A 62 -8.30 -10.82 11.84
N GLU A 63 -7.73 -11.69 10.99
CA GLU A 63 -7.47 -11.35 9.61
C GLU A 63 -8.76 -10.73 9.12
N ARG A 64 -8.74 -9.41 8.85
CA ARG A 64 -9.88 -8.74 8.25
C ARG A 64 -9.95 -9.29 6.84
N ALA A 65 -10.62 -10.45 6.70
CA ALA A 65 -11.41 -10.77 5.54
C ALA A 65 -12.00 -9.45 5.09
N THR A 66 -11.79 -9.09 3.82
CA THR A 66 -12.43 -7.96 3.16
C THR A 66 -13.83 -7.81 3.74
N CYS A 67 -14.01 -6.89 4.70
CA CYS A 67 -15.25 -6.84 5.45
C CYS A 67 -16.29 -6.47 4.41
N GLU A 68 -17.17 -7.40 4.08
CA GLU A 68 -18.33 -7.12 3.26
C GLU A 68 -19.18 -6.16 4.08
N CYS A 69 -18.95 -4.86 3.88
CA CYS A 69 -19.66 -3.81 4.58
C CYS A 69 -21.13 -3.92 4.15
N THR A 70 -21.98 -4.41 5.05
CA THR A 70 -23.41 -4.44 4.80
C THR A 70 -23.95 -3.03 5.05
N TYR A 71 -25.05 -2.65 4.39
CA TYR A 71 -25.70 -1.35 4.63
C TYR A 71 -25.99 -1.11 6.14
N THR A 72 -26.26 -2.17 6.90
CA THR A 72 -26.41 -2.12 8.35
C THR A 72 -25.12 -1.78 9.09
N ASP A 73 -23.96 -2.19 8.59
CA ASP A 73 -22.66 -1.88 9.18
C ASP A 73 -22.27 -0.43 8.91
N PHE A 74 -22.61 0.08 7.72
CA PHE A 74 -22.51 1.50 7.40
C PHE A 74 -23.35 2.37 8.36
N LEU A 75 -24.61 2.00 8.63
CA LEU A 75 -25.48 2.74 9.55
C LEU A 75 -24.98 2.72 11.01
N LYS A 76 -24.34 1.62 11.45
CA LYS A 76 -23.74 1.53 12.79
C LYS A 76 -22.59 2.52 12.99
N CYS A 77 -21.92 2.94 11.92
CA CYS A 77 -20.87 3.96 11.94
C CYS A 77 -21.41 5.40 12.08
N GLN A 78 -22.72 5.58 12.28
CA GLN A 78 -23.38 6.89 12.33
C GLN A 78 -22.90 7.82 11.21
N PRO A 79 -23.10 7.40 9.95
CA PRO A 79 -22.61 8.16 8.82
C PRO A 79 -23.26 9.53 8.83
N LEU A 80 -22.46 10.56 8.60
CA LEU A 80 -22.95 11.93 8.52
C LEU A 80 -24.11 11.97 7.52
N PRO A 81 -25.29 12.47 7.91
CA PRO A 81 -26.44 12.45 7.05
C PRO A 81 -26.14 13.27 5.80
N PHE A 82 -26.17 12.62 4.64
CA PHE A 82 -26.11 13.31 3.34
C PHE A 82 -27.37 14.16 3.20
N LYS A 83 -27.29 15.43 3.57
CA LYS A 83 -28.31 16.42 3.26
C LYS A 83 -28.08 16.79 1.80
N GLY A 84 -28.88 16.18 0.91
CA GLY A 84 -28.75 16.25 -0.56
C GLY A 84 -28.81 17.65 -1.20
N THR A 85 -28.60 18.72 -0.44
CA THR A 85 -28.45 20.11 -0.87
C THR A 85 -27.04 20.45 -1.37
N GLU A 86 -26.01 19.69 -1.01
CA GLU A 86 -24.62 20.03 -1.32
C GLU A 86 -24.08 19.39 -2.63
N GLY A 87 -24.86 18.52 -3.28
CA GLY A 87 -24.59 18.04 -4.64
C GLY A 87 -23.24 17.32 -4.84
N VAL A 88 -22.59 17.58 -5.98
CA VAL A 88 -21.31 16.93 -6.38
C VAL A 88 -20.17 17.21 -5.40
N ALA A 89 -20.23 18.34 -4.68
CA ALA A 89 -19.21 18.75 -3.73
C ALA A 89 -19.07 17.77 -2.55
N SER A 90 -20.17 17.30 -1.96
CA SER A 90 -20.09 16.30 -0.88
C SER A 90 -19.68 14.93 -1.39
N LEU A 91 -20.00 14.57 -2.63
CA LEU A 91 -19.50 13.33 -3.23
C LEU A 91 -17.98 13.39 -3.43
N SER A 92 -17.45 14.52 -3.91
CA SER A 92 -16.01 14.71 -4.00
C SER A 92 -15.34 14.72 -2.63
N GLN A 93 -15.98 15.31 -1.61
CA GLN A 93 -15.50 15.28 -0.22
C GLN A 93 -15.45 13.85 0.31
N TRP A 94 -16.56 13.11 0.21
CA TRP A 94 -16.65 11.71 0.65
C TRP A 94 -15.61 10.81 -0.04
N LYS A 95 -15.35 11.04 -1.34
CA LYS A 95 -14.30 10.31 -2.06
C LYS A 95 -12.91 10.58 -1.46
N LEU A 96 -12.57 11.83 -1.18
CA LEU A 96 -11.29 12.18 -0.56
C LEU A 96 -11.16 11.58 0.85
N GLU A 97 -12.25 11.53 1.61
CA GLU A 97 -12.29 10.87 2.92
C GLU A 97 -12.02 9.37 2.81
N MET A 98 -12.63 8.69 1.83
CA MET A 98 -12.36 7.27 1.57
C MET A 98 -10.91 7.03 1.16
N GLU A 99 -10.35 7.86 0.27
CA GLU A 99 -8.93 7.76 -0.10
C GLU A 99 -8.00 7.93 1.11
N LEU A 100 -8.32 8.86 2.01
CA LEU A 100 -7.56 9.06 3.24
C LEU A 100 -7.72 7.86 4.20
N TRP A 101 -8.92 7.28 4.30
CA TRP A 101 -9.17 6.09 5.09
C TRP A 101 -8.36 4.88 4.62
N ASP A 102 -8.27 4.67 3.31
CA ASP A 102 -7.53 3.56 2.70
C ASP A 102 -6.01 3.81 2.59
N LEU A 103 -5.55 5.03 2.90
CA LEU A 103 -4.13 5.38 2.81
C LEU A 103 -3.29 4.56 3.81
N LYS A 104 -2.30 3.84 3.27
CA LYS A 104 -1.31 3.05 4.02
C LYS A 104 0.05 3.13 3.36
N VAL A 105 1.11 3.00 4.15
CA VAL A 105 2.49 2.91 3.61
C VAL A 105 2.62 1.68 2.72
N LYS A 106 3.14 1.86 1.52
CA LYS A 106 3.44 0.76 0.58
C LYS A 106 4.94 0.46 0.64
N GLY A 107 5.29 -0.76 1.05
CA GLY A 107 6.69 -1.18 1.19
C GLY A 107 7.43 -0.35 2.23
N THR A 108 8.48 0.36 1.81
CA THR A 108 9.33 1.21 2.67
C THR A 108 9.21 2.70 2.33
N ASP A 109 8.29 3.08 1.44
CA ASP A 109 8.16 4.48 0.98
C ASP A 109 7.27 5.29 1.93
N LEU A 110 7.87 5.71 3.05
CA LEU A 110 7.21 6.58 4.02
C LEU A 110 7.05 8.01 3.50
N ALA A 111 7.99 8.50 2.70
CA ALA A 111 7.98 9.88 2.22
C ALA A 111 6.75 10.15 1.34
N SER A 112 6.45 9.28 0.38
CA SER A 112 5.25 9.42 -0.46
C SER A 112 3.96 9.29 0.36
N TYR A 113 3.95 8.42 1.37
CA TYR A 113 2.81 8.30 2.28
C TYR A 113 2.58 9.59 3.08
N THR A 114 3.62 10.15 3.70
CA THR A 114 3.53 11.39 4.49
C THR A 114 3.10 12.56 3.62
N GLN A 115 3.66 12.70 2.42
CA GLN A 115 3.24 13.73 1.48
C GLN A 115 1.75 13.60 1.12
N ARG A 116 1.32 12.41 0.68
CA ARG A 116 -0.06 12.18 0.29
C ARG A 116 -1.03 12.38 1.45
N TYR A 117 -0.63 11.98 2.66
CA TYR A 117 -1.39 12.20 3.88
C TYR A 117 -1.59 13.70 4.14
N GLN A 118 -0.51 14.51 4.08
CA GLN A 118 -0.59 15.95 4.32
C GLN A 118 -1.46 16.66 3.27
N GLU A 119 -1.34 16.28 1.99
CA GLU A 119 -2.20 16.79 0.92
C GLU A 119 -3.69 16.48 1.20
N LEU A 120 -4.02 15.22 1.52
CA LEU A 120 -5.39 14.82 1.81
C LEU A 120 -5.92 15.44 3.11
N ALA A 121 -5.10 15.56 4.14
CA ALA A 121 -5.49 16.19 5.40
C ALA A 121 -5.79 17.69 5.24
N LEU A 122 -5.06 18.36 4.35
CA LEU A 122 -5.31 19.77 4.01
C LEU A 122 -6.62 19.93 3.21
N LEU A 123 -6.88 19.02 2.26
CA LEU A 123 -8.11 19.04 1.47
C LEU A 123 -9.35 18.64 2.29
N CYS A 124 -9.19 17.74 3.25
CA CYS A 124 -10.25 17.24 4.14
C CYS A 124 -10.28 17.99 5.49
N GLY A 125 -10.19 19.31 5.48
CA GLY A 125 -10.10 20.12 6.71
C GLY A 125 -11.28 19.96 7.68
N ARG A 126 -12.45 19.47 7.22
CA ARG A 126 -13.62 19.18 8.06
C ARG A 126 -13.60 17.81 8.75
N MET A 127 -12.66 16.94 8.40
CA MET A 127 -12.61 15.55 8.87
C MET A 127 -11.88 15.39 10.21
N PHE A 128 -11.01 16.34 10.55
CA PHE A 128 -10.22 16.33 11.78
C PHE A 128 -10.71 17.43 12.71
N PHE A 129 -11.28 17.04 13.84
CA PHE A 129 -11.75 17.99 14.86
C PHE A 129 -10.61 18.43 15.77
N GLU A 130 -9.66 17.53 16.04
CA GLU A 130 -8.49 17.78 16.85
C GLU A 130 -7.19 17.33 16.14
N GLU A 131 -6.05 17.85 16.58
CA GLU A 131 -4.73 17.45 16.09
C GLU A 131 -4.43 15.97 16.40
N SER A 132 -4.95 15.46 17.52
CA SER A 132 -4.90 14.05 17.92
C SER A 132 -5.54 13.13 16.88
N ASP A 133 -6.67 13.50 16.29
CA ASP A 133 -7.36 12.73 15.25
C ASP A 133 -6.48 12.57 14.01
N LYS A 134 -5.76 13.62 13.63
CA LYS A 134 -4.79 13.57 12.53
C LYS A 134 -3.68 12.58 12.86
N ILE A 135 -3.11 12.70 14.04
CA ILE A 135 -2.01 11.86 14.51
C ILE A 135 -2.45 10.40 14.52
N GLU A 136 -3.61 10.08 15.09
CA GLU A 136 -4.14 8.71 15.13
C GLU A 136 -4.32 8.16 13.72
N LYS A 137 -4.92 8.95 12.81
CA LYS A 137 -5.13 8.51 11.44
C LYS A 137 -3.82 8.27 10.69
N TYR A 138 -2.81 9.13 10.91
CA TYR A 138 -1.48 8.98 10.34
C TYR A 138 -0.77 7.73 10.87
N VAL A 139 -0.83 7.49 12.18
CA VAL A 139 -0.22 6.32 12.82
C VAL A 139 -0.90 5.03 12.33
N GLY A 140 -2.22 5.02 12.16
CA GLY A 140 -2.97 3.86 11.68
C GLY A 140 -2.64 3.40 10.25
N GLY A 141 -2.01 4.25 9.43
CA GLY A 141 -1.51 3.88 8.10
C GLY A 141 -0.06 3.39 8.07
N LEU A 142 0.66 3.42 9.21
CA LEU A 142 2.06 2.99 9.31
C LEU A 142 2.18 1.45 9.30
N PRO A 143 3.32 0.91 8.84
CA PRO A 143 3.55 -0.53 8.88
C PRO A 143 3.76 -1.03 10.32
N ASP A 144 3.31 -2.25 10.60
CA ASP A 144 3.36 -2.91 11.93
C ASP A 144 4.72 -2.81 12.61
N MET A 145 5.79 -2.82 11.83
CA MET A 145 7.17 -2.75 12.31
C MET A 145 7.47 -1.48 13.14
N ILE A 146 6.79 -0.36 12.86
CA ILE A 146 6.98 0.91 13.55
C ILE A 146 5.71 1.42 14.23
N HIS A 147 4.52 0.97 13.80
CA HIS A 147 3.22 1.40 14.32
C HIS A 147 3.17 1.44 15.86
N GLY A 148 3.48 0.32 16.51
CA GLY A 148 3.43 0.21 17.97
C GLY A 148 4.44 1.13 18.68
N SER A 149 5.60 1.36 18.08
CA SER A 149 6.64 2.23 18.63
C SER A 149 6.25 3.71 18.52
N VAL A 150 5.69 4.15 17.38
CA VAL A 150 5.20 5.53 17.22
C VAL A 150 4.05 5.80 18.17
N LEU A 151 3.09 4.85 18.29
CA LEU A 151 1.96 4.98 19.20
C LEU A 151 2.40 5.11 20.68
N ALA A 152 3.43 4.36 21.08
CA ALA A 152 3.98 4.41 22.43
C ALA A 152 4.67 5.74 22.77
N SER A 153 5.24 6.42 21.76
CA SER A 153 5.89 7.73 21.92
C SER A 153 4.91 8.88 22.18
N LYS A 154 3.61 8.67 21.94
CA LYS A 154 2.55 9.67 22.19
C LYS A 154 2.89 11.06 21.63
N PRO A 155 3.11 11.19 20.31
CA PRO A 155 3.38 12.48 19.70
C PRO A 155 2.23 13.45 19.96
N LYS A 156 2.57 14.71 20.26
CA LYS A 156 1.60 15.77 20.52
C LYS A 156 1.27 16.59 19.27
N THR A 157 2.17 16.55 18.29
CA THR A 157 2.01 17.26 17.02
C THR A 157 2.17 16.30 15.85
N MET A 158 1.56 16.64 14.71
CA MET A 158 1.74 15.89 13.47
C MET A 158 3.21 15.80 13.04
N GLN A 159 3.97 16.87 13.25
CA GLN A 159 5.38 16.93 12.89
C GLN A 159 6.21 15.97 13.74
N GLU A 160 5.97 15.91 15.05
CA GLU A 160 6.62 14.93 15.94
C GLU A 160 6.32 13.50 15.50
N ALA A 161 5.06 13.19 15.13
CA ALA A 161 4.68 11.86 14.65
C ALA A 161 5.45 11.47 13.37
N ILE A 162 5.64 12.41 12.45
CA ILE A 162 6.39 12.20 11.20
C ILE A 162 7.88 11.96 11.48
N GLU A 163 8.47 12.78 12.36
CA GLU A 163 9.89 12.66 12.74
C GLU A 163 10.18 11.31 13.39
N ILE A 164 9.36 10.92 14.37
CA ILE A 164 9.49 9.62 15.05
C ILE A 164 9.34 8.46 14.06
N ALA A 165 8.36 8.52 13.16
CA ALA A 165 8.14 7.47 12.17
C ALA A 165 9.34 7.32 11.21
N THR A 166 9.92 8.45 10.77
CA THR A 166 11.07 8.49 9.87
C THR A 166 12.32 7.93 10.54
N GLU A 167 12.61 8.38 11.76
CA GLU A 167 13.75 7.88 12.54
C GLU A 167 13.66 6.36 12.77
N LEU A 168 12.46 5.88 13.15
CA LEU A 168 12.23 4.45 13.37
C LEU A 168 12.37 3.64 12.08
N MET A 169 11.92 4.16 10.94
CA MET A 169 12.06 3.48 9.66
C MET A 169 13.53 3.37 9.24
N ASP A 170 14.28 4.46 9.33
CA ASP A 170 15.72 4.51 9.01
C ASP A 170 16.52 3.56 9.91
N LYS A 171 16.19 3.53 11.21
CA LYS A 171 16.83 2.63 12.18
C LYS A 171 16.59 1.17 11.82
N LYS A 172 15.37 0.80 11.41
CA LYS A 172 15.03 -0.57 11.01
C LYS A 172 15.74 -0.96 9.71
N LEU A 173 15.74 -0.08 8.70
CA LEU A 173 16.44 -0.31 7.44
C LEU A 173 17.94 -0.53 7.64
N ARG A 174 18.57 0.30 8.49
CA ARG A 174 19.98 0.15 8.87
C ARG A 174 20.25 -1.20 9.54
N THR A 175 19.39 -1.61 10.47
CA THR A 175 19.51 -2.90 11.17
C THR A 175 19.41 -4.09 10.21
N PHE A 176 18.53 -4.02 9.20
CA PHE A 176 18.42 -5.07 8.18
C PHE A 176 19.67 -5.15 7.31
N ALA A 177 20.19 -4.02 6.84
CA ALA A 177 21.43 -3.97 6.06
C ALA A 177 22.63 -4.53 6.83
N GLU A 178 22.75 -4.21 8.12
CA GLU A 178 23.81 -4.75 8.99
C GLU A 178 23.71 -6.27 9.13
N ARG A 179 22.50 -6.81 9.35
CA ARG A 179 22.28 -8.27 9.42
C ARG A 179 22.59 -8.98 8.11
N GLU A 180 22.23 -8.36 6.98
CA GLU A 180 22.52 -8.90 5.66
C GLU A 180 24.03 -9.01 5.42
N THR A 181 24.79 -7.94 5.71
CA THR A 181 26.25 -7.96 5.54
C THR A 181 26.95 -8.92 6.51
N ALA A 182 26.45 -9.03 7.75
CA ALA A 182 26.97 -10.00 8.72
C ALA A 182 26.70 -11.45 8.30
N SER A 183 25.52 -11.72 7.74
CA SER A 183 25.16 -13.04 7.21
C SER A 183 26.02 -13.42 6.00
N LYS A 184 26.24 -12.48 5.06
CA LYS A 184 27.14 -12.68 3.91
C LYS A 184 28.56 -13.03 4.35
N ARG A 185 29.14 -12.29 5.30
CA ARG A 185 30.46 -12.60 5.86
C ARG A 185 30.52 -13.97 6.52
N LYS A 186 29.47 -14.40 7.22
CA LYS A 186 29.39 -15.76 7.80
C LYS A 186 29.28 -16.83 6.72
N PHE A 187 28.46 -16.63 5.70
CA PHE A 187 28.33 -17.57 4.58
C PHE A 187 29.67 -17.75 3.84
N GLU A 188 30.36 -16.66 3.57
CA GLU A 188 31.65 -16.69 2.88
C GLU A 188 32.76 -17.34 3.73
N ASN A 189 32.79 -17.08 5.03
CA ASN A 189 33.72 -17.72 5.96
C ASN A 189 33.46 -19.23 6.10
N THR A 190 32.19 -19.64 6.16
CA THR A 190 31.82 -21.05 6.20
C THR A 190 32.19 -21.75 4.88
N SER A 191 31.89 -21.12 3.74
CA SER A 191 32.25 -21.63 2.40
C SER A 191 33.76 -21.87 2.24
N ARG A 192 34.60 -20.91 2.66
CA ARG A 192 36.06 -21.06 2.59
C ARG A 192 36.59 -22.17 3.50
N ASN A 193 35.99 -22.33 4.69
CA ASN A 193 36.39 -23.38 5.62
C ASN A 193 36.06 -24.79 5.07
N THR A 194 34.86 -24.98 4.51
CA THR A 194 34.48 -26.27 3.90
C THR A 194 35.36 -26.62 2.71
N GLN A 195 35.70 -25.65 1.86
CA GLN A 195 36.60 -25.86 0.71
C GLN A 195 38.03 -26.24 1.15
N ASN A 196 38.56 -25.60 2.19
CA ASN A 196 39.88 -25.92 2.74
C ASN A 196 39.91 -27.30 3.44
N GLN A 197 38.85 -27.70 4.15
CA GLN A 197 38.74 -29.04 4.72
C GLN A 197 38.69 -30.13 3.64
N GLN A 198 37.98 -29.88 2.54
CA GLN A 198 37.86 -30.83 1.43
C GLN A 198 39.18 -30.96 0.65
N GLN A 199 39.99 -29.90 0.56
CA GLN A 199 41.36 -30.00 0.03
C GLN A 199 42.29 -30.79 0.97
N HIS A 200 42.22 -30.54 2.28
CA HIS A 200 43.04 -31.28 3.25
C HIS A 200 42.70 -32.78 3.32
N SER A 201 41.43 -33.16 3.16
CA SER A 201 41.02 -34.56 3.11
C SER A 201 41.47 -35.26 1.81
N ASN A 202 41.41 -34.59 0.67
CA ASN A 202 41.90 -35.12 -0.61
C ASN A 202 43.43 -35.28 -0.66
N ILE A 203 44.19 -34.39 -0.01
CA ILE A 203 45.65 -34.53 0.11
C ILE A 203 46.03 -35.72 1.00
N ARG A 204 45.32 -35.95 2.11
CA ARG A 204 45.58 -37.11 2.99
C ARG A 204 45.27 -38.46 2.35
N GLN A 205 44.31 -38.54 1.44
CA GLN A 205 44.00 -39.80 0.74
C GLN A 205 44.97 -40.11 -0.41
N ASN A 206 45.69 -39.12 -0.95
CA ASN A 206 46.66 -39.34 -2.03
C ASN A 206 48.08 -39.69 -1.57
N THR A 207 48.43 -39.48 -0.30
CA THR A 207 49.76 -39.87 0.23
C THR A 207 49.90 -41.38 0.51
N GLY A 208 48.80 -42.15 0.49
CA GLY A 208 48.79 -43.60 0.74
C GLY A 208 48.89 -44.49 -0.50
N ARG A 209 49.06 -43.94 -1.71
CA ARG A 209 49.08 -44.70 -2.98
C ARG A 209 50.44 -44.68 -3.68
N VAL A 210 51.54 -44.78 -2.92
CA VAL A 210 52.86 -45.00 -3.50
C VAL A 210 53.46 -46.26 -2.86
N TYR A 211 53.95 -47.15 -3.72
CA TYR A 211 54.56 -48.47 -3.48
C TYR A 211 53.63 -49.67 -3.38
N THR A 212 53.31 -50.24 -4.55
CA THR A 212 53.52 -51.68 -4.76
C THR A 212 54.29 -51.86 -6.06
N ALA A 213 55.62 -51.94 -5.93
CA ALA A 213 56.49 -52.43 -6.99
C ALA A 213 56.39 -53.97 -6.99
N ALA A 214 55.79 -54.55 -8.02
CA ALA A 214 55.87 -55.98 -8.27
C ALA A 214 57.15 -56.25 -9.08
N PHE A 215 58.14 -56.82 -8.40
CA PHE A 215 59.34 -57.39 -8.96
C PHE A 215 58.96 -58.67 -9.72
N GLY A 216 59.11 -58.66 -11.04
CA GLY A 216 58.96 -59.82 -11.92
C GLY A 216 60.27 -60.10 -12.63
N GLU A 217 61.03 -61.05 -12.08
CA GLU A 217 62.27 -61.58 -12.62
C GLU A 217 62.10 -62.33 -13.95
N LYS A 218 63.21 -62.39 -14.69
CA LYS A 218 63.39 -63.01 -16.01
C LYS A 218 63.56 -64.53 -15.96
N LYS A 219 63.41 -65.12 -17.17
CA LYS A 219 63.89 -66.43 -17.72
C LYS A 219 62.83 -67.54 -17.64
N GLN A 220 62.52 -68.24 -18.74
CA GLN A 220 63.41 -68.84 -19.74
C GLN A 220 62.83 -68.76 -21.16
#